data_AF-A0A946JUH9-F1
#
_entry.id   AF-A0A946JUH9-F1
#
_cell.length_a   1.000
_cell.length_b   1.000
_cell.length_c   1.000
_cell.angle_alpha   90.00
_cell.angle_beta   90.00
_cell.angle_gamma   90.00
#
_symmetry.space_group_name_H-M   'P 1'
#
loop_
_entity.id
_entity.type
_entity.pdbx_description
1 polymer ?
#
loop_
_entity_poly.entity_id
_entity_poly.type
_entity_poly.pdbx_seq_one_letter_code
_entity_poly.pdbx_strand_id
1 'polypeptide(L)'
;MKLVIKLMAFVGLSVGVVFANPNWSVNPADYQYNGSVTSSVSVDGLSIGAGDQIGAFVGDELRGVGDAAFFPPTGSHIFLTMIFSNQATGESLNFKLYDAETDQIVDLDESLPFASDMTEGNGFSPFSLSGEVATAGPACDADPSTWSVNPPDYQYNGSVTSSVSVDGLSVGAGDRVAAYVGSEVRGVGDAAFFPPTGAWNFLTMIFSNVASGETVEFKYHHAASGEVVCLNETIEFQSDMTEGNAMSSFSLTGTSSGGGTPDVAGCTDDSACNYDDSANSDDGSCEYPSGCDSACGSDLVEDACGVCGGDGSDDVGCGCFEAGPSGCDNTCGSTLENDACGVCGGDGSDDVGCGCFEPGPSGCDNACGSTLVDDACGVCGGDGSDDVGCGCFEAGPSGCDDTCGSTLATDSCGVCGGDGTSCVINVDFSLGDAANGGVDVFMFNTHPVTGFQFSVSGMNLSA
;
A
#
# COMPACT_ATOMS: atom_id res chain seq x y z
N MET A 1 -63.19 31.50 -42.46
CA MET A 1 -62.94 30.78 -41.20
C MET A 1 -61.99 31.63 -40.37
N LYS A 2 -62.51 32.34 -39.35
CA LYS A 2 -61.69 33.09 -38.39
C LYS A 2 -61.47 32.17 -37.19
N LEU A 3 -60.23 31.74 -37.00
CA LEU A 3 -59.79 30.92 -35.87
C LEU A 3 -59.65 31.85 -34.65
N VAL A 4 -60.50 31.68 -33.64
CA VAL A 4 -60.40 32.41 -32.36
C VAL A 4 -59.57 31.53 -31.42
N ILE A 5 -58.32 31.91 -31.19
CA ILE A 5 -57.45 31.29 -30.18
C ILE A 5 -57.79 31.97 -28.85
N LYS A 6 -58.34 31.21 -27.90
CA LYS A 6 -58.53 31.65 -26.51
C LYS A 6 -57.17 31.62 -25.81
N LEU A 7 -56.69 32.80 -25.41
CA LEU A 7 -55.51 32.97 -24.57
C LEU A 7 -55.91 32.67 -23.11
N MET A 8 -55.49 31.53 -22.58
CA MET A 8 -55.57 31.23 -21.14
C MET A 8 -54.41 31.97 -20.45
N ALA A 9 -54.74 32.96 -19.63
CA ALA A 9 -53.79 33.62 -18.75
C ALA A 9 -53.54 32.72 -17.53
N PHE A 10 -52.35 32.13 -17.45
CA PHE A 10 -51.84 31.52 -16.22
C PHE A 10 -51.34 32.67 -15.32
N VAL A 11 -52.08 32.94 -14.24
CA VAL A 11 -51.59 33.78 -13.14
C VAL A 11 -50.66 32.89 -12.33
N GLY A 12 -49.35 33.01 -12.58
CA GLY A 12 -48.34 32.39 -11.74
C GLY A 12 -48.35 33.06 -10.37
N LEU A 13 -48.90 32.38 -9.37
CA LEU A 13 -48.72 32.71 -7.96
C LEU A 13 -47.30 32.33 -7.59
N SER A 14 -46.39 33.31 -7.50
CA SER A 14 -45.05 33.10 -6.97
C SER A 14 -45.16 32.87 -5.46
N VAL A 15 -45.15 31.62 -5.04
CA VAL A 15 -44.86 31.25 -3.66
C VAL A 15 -43.40 31.63 -3.44
N GLY A 16 -43.17 32.73 -2.73
CA GLY A 16 -41.85 33.05 -2.21
C GLY A 16 -41.54 32.04 -1.12
N VAL A 17 -40.70 31.06 -1.43
CA VAL A 17 -40.07 30.22 -0.41
C VAL A 17 -39.16 31.16 0.39
N VAL A 18 -39.42 31.29 1.69
CA VAL A 18 -38.55 32.04 2.60
C VAL A 18 -37.36 31.13 2.84
N PHE A 19 -36.25 31.41 2.15
CA PHE A 19 -34.97 30.75 2.41
C PHE A 19 -34.39 31.30 3.71
N ALA A 20 -33.90 30.43 4.59
CA ALA A 20 -33.27 30.71 5.87
C ALA A 20 -31.82 31.25 5.72
N ASN A 21 -31.54 32.04 4.68
CA ASN A 21 -30.25 32.70 4.56
C ASN A 21 -30.09 33.71 5.71
N PRO A 22 -29.15 33.49 6.65
CA PRO A 22 -29.13 34.22 7.90
C PRO A 22 -28.69 35.68 7.76
N ASN A 23 -28.24 36.12 6.57
CA ASN A 23 -27.68 37.46 6.33
C ASN A 23 -26.64 37.86 7.40
N TRP A 24 -25.83 36.89 7.87
CA TRP A 24 -24.83 37.13 8.90
C TRP A 24 -23.78 38.13 8.41
N SER A 25 -23.63 39.21 9.15
CA SER A 25 -22.66 40.25 8.85
C SER A 25 -22.24 40.92 10.16
N VAL A 26 -20.93 41.16 10.29
CA VAL A 26 -20.35 41.84 11.44
C VAL A 26 -19.61 43.06 10.92
N ASN A 27 -19.86 44.22 11.53
CA ASN A 27 -19.10 45.45 11.25
C ASN A 27 -17.94 45.58 12.25
N PRO A 28 -16.67 45.44 11.82
CA PRO A 28 -15.53 45.48 12.72
C PRO A 28 -15.36 46.81 13.47
N ALA A 29 -15.91 47.91 12.95
CA ALA A 29 -15.78 49.24 13.56
C ALA A 29 -16.55 49.40 14.88
N ASP A 30 -17.47 48.48 15.18
CA ASP A 30 -18.29 48.50 16.41
C ASP A 30 -17.58 47.86 17.61
N TYR A 31 -16.35 47.37 17.41
CA TYR A 31 -15.60 46.58 18.38
C TYR A 31 -14.17 47.07 18.59
N GLN A 32 -13.68 46.93 19.82
CA GLN A 32 -12.33 47.35 20.21
C GLN A 32 -11.27 46.24 20.09
N TYR A 33 -11.66 44.98 20.30
CA TYR A 33 -10.76 43.82 20.32
C TYR A 33 -11.15 42.82 19.24
N ASN A 34 -10.17 42.04 18.77
CA ASN A 34 -10.38 41.00 17.78
C ASN A 34 -9.55 39.75 18.12
N GLY A 35 -9.94 38.62 17.55
CA GLY A 35 -9.23 37.36 17.57
C GLY A 35 -9.57 36.55 16.31
N SER A 36 -8.78 35.52 16.03
CA SER A 36 -8.97 34.64 14.88
C SER A 36 -9.15 33.19 15.32
N VAL A 37 -10.13 32.51 14.74
CA VAL A 37 -10.34 31.07 14.95
C VAL A 37 -10.32 30.38 13.59
N THR A 38 -9.50 29.34 13.48
CA THR A 38 -9.56 28.38 12.37
C THR A 38 -10.22 27.11 12.87
N SER A 39 -11.42 26.80 12.40
CA SER A 39 -12.20 25.65 12.88
C SER A 39 -12.53 24.65 11.77
N SER A 40 -12.78 23.41 12.17
CA SER A 40 -13.36 22.35 11.34
C SER A 40 -14.68 21.95 11.98
N VAL A 41 -15.73 21.78 11.18
CA VAL A 41 -17.06 21.41 11.67
C VAL A 41 -17.38 20.00 11.24
N SER A 42 -17.91 19.19 12.15
CA SER A 42 -18.44 17.85 11.89
C SER A 42 -19.86 17.78 12.42
N VAL A 43 -20.85 17.68 11.53
CA VAL A 43 -22.25 17.49 11.91
C VAL A 43 -22.74 16.22 11.25
N ASP A 44 -23.31 15.31 12.03
CA ASP A 44 -23.80 14.03 11.52
C ASP A 44 -24.88 14.26 10.47
N GLY A 45 -24.69 13.68 9.28
CA GLY A 45 -25.62 13.81 8.15
C GLY A 45 -25.47 15.08 7.30
N LEU A 46 -24.55 16.00 7.60
CA LEU A 46 -24.26 17.17 6.76
C LEU A 46 -22.87 17.10 6.12
N SER A 47 -22.79 17.54 4.86
CA SER A 47 -21.53 17.61 4.11
C SER A 47 -21.06 19.05 4.00
N ILE A 48 -20.00 19.41 4.74
CA ILE A 48 -19.45 20.76 4.70
C ILE A 48 -18.82 21.06 3.34
N GLY A 49 -19.30 22.12 2.68
CA GLY A 49 -18.96 22.47 1.31
C GLY A 49 -18.90 23.97 1.05
N ALA A 50 -18.73 24.30 -0.23
CA ALA A 50 -18.68 25.69 -0.67
C ALA A 50 -20.07 26.34 -0.56
N GLY A 51 -20.17 27.40 0.25
CA GLY A 51 -21.42 28.12 0.50
C GLY A 51 -21.81 28.15 1.97
N ASP A 52 -21.29 27.21 2.76
CA ASP A 52 -21.56 27.14 4.20
C ASP A 52 -20.84 28.25 4.95
N GLN A 53 -21.45 28.68 6.04
CA GLN A 53 -20.93 29.75 6.87
C GLN A 53 -20.92 29.32 8.34
N ILE A 54 -19.95 29.80 9.09
CA ILE A 54 -19.95 29.69 10.54
C ILE A 54 -20.14 31.07 11.17
N GLY A 55 -21.05 31.16 12.15
CA GLY A 55 -21.26 32.34 12.98
C GLY A 55 -20.73 32.10 14.39
N ALA A 56 -19.98 33.05 14.94
CA ALA A 56 -19.56 33.06 16.34
C ALA A 56 -20.40 34.08 17.12
N PHE A 57 -20.92 33.70 18.28
CA PHE A 57 -21.89 34.48 19.06
C PHE A 57 -21.48 34.63 20.52
N VAL A 58 -21.83 35.76 21.14
CA VAL A 58 -21.81 35.96 22.60
C VAL A 58 -23.23 36.25 23.04
N GLY A 59 -23.87 35.29 23.71
CA GLY A 59 -25.33 35.30 23.86
C GLY A 59 -26.00 35.20 22.50
N ASP A 60 -26.87 36.15 22.16
CA ASP A 60 -27.57 36.22 20.87
C ASP A 60 -26.87 37.12 19.83
N GLU A 61 -25.74 37.74 20.19
CA GLU A 61 -25.09 38.76 19.34
C GLU A 61 -23.95 38.16 18.51
N LEU A 62 -24.05 38.29 17.18
CA LEU A 62 -23.05 37.81 16.22
C LEU A 62 -21.75 38.62 16.33
N ARG A 63 -20.64 37.94 16.61
CA ARG A 63 -19.29 38.50 16.81
C ARG A 63 -18.32 38.17 15.70
N GLY A 64 -18.58 37.15 14.90
CA GLY A 64 -17.74 36.79 13.77
C GLY A 64 -18.52 35.95 12.77
N VAL A 65 -18.17 36.07 11.50
CA VAL A 65 -18.67 35.19 10.43
C VAL A 65 -17.49 34.75 9.57
N GLY A 66 -17.46 33.47 9.21
CA GLY A 66 -16.44 32.89 8.34
C GLY A 66 -17.09 31.98 7.31
N ASP A 67 -16.61 32.02 6.08
CA ASP A 67 -17.07 31.14 5.01
C ASP A 67 -16.23 29.85 4.98
N ALA A 68 -16.83 28.75 4.57
CA ALA A 68 -16.13 27.49 4.35
C ALA A 68 -15.06 27.65 3.25
N ALA A 69 -13.84 27.26 3.57
CA ALA A 69 -12.70 27.28 2.67
C ALA A 69 -12.08 25.88 2.56
N PHE A 70 -11.95 25.36 1.34
CA PHE A 70 -11.27 24.09 1.11
C PHE A 70 -9.77 24.24 1.39
N PHE A 71 -9.21 23.36 2.22
CA PHE A 71 -7.78 23.30 2.53
C PHE A 71 -7.14 22.08 1.84
N PRO A 72 -6.49 22.27 0.66
CA PRO A 72 -5.96 21.16 -0.13
C PRO A 72 -4.98 20.22 0.61
N PRO A 73 -4.13 20.69 1.54
CA PRO A 73 -3.18 19.81 2.22
C PRO A 73 -3.80 18.71 3.08
N THR A 74 -4.98 18.95 3.68
CA THR A 74 -5.70 17.93 4.46
C THR A 74 -6.88 17.31 3.70
N GLY A 75 -7.32 17.96 2.61
CA GLY A 75 -8.48 17.52 1.85
C GLY A 75 -9.83 17.83 2.51
N SER A 76 -9.86 18.72 3.51
CA SER A 76 -11.05 19.07 4.27
C SER A 76 -11.41 20.55 4.13
N HIS A 77 -12.68 20.89 4.35
CA HIS A 77 -13.10 22.28 4.51
C HIS A 77 -12.81 22.77 5.94
N ILE A 78 -12.33 24.01 6.04
CA ILE A 78 -12.09 24.72 7.30
C ILE A 78 -12.73 26.09 7.23
N PHE A 79 -13.06 26.67 8.38
CA PHE A 79 -13.58 28.02 8.50
C PHE A 79 -12.53 28.92 9.10
N LEU A 80 -12.26 30.06 8.46
CA LEU A 80 -11.36 31.08 8.98
C LEU A 80 -12.22 32.26 9.44
N THR A 81 -12.39 32.39 10.75
CA THR A 81 -13.34 33.32 11.34
C THR A 81 -12.61 34.38 12.15
N MET A 82 -12.80 35.65 11.77
CA MET A 82 -12.43 36.79 12.61
C MET A 82 -13.57 37.10 13.57
N ILE A 83 -13.25 37.15 14.85
CA ILE A 83 -14.21 37.34 15.95
C ILE A 83 -13.87 38.65 16.67
N PHE A 84 -14.88 39.44 16.97
CA PHE A 84 -14.73 40.77 17.56
C PHE A 84 -15.40 40.87 18.93
N SER A 85 -14.88 41.73 19.81
CA SER A 85 -15.45 41.96 21.14
C SER A 85 -15.14 43.37 21.66
N ASN A 86 -15.91 43.82 22.66
CA ASN A 86 -15.64 45.03 23.44
C ASN A 86 -15.05 44.72 24.84
N GLN A 87 -14.83 43.45 25.15
CA GLN A 87 -14.13 42.98 26.35
C GLN A 87 -12.79 42.35 25.95
N ALA A 88 -11.73 42.64 26.72
CA ALA A 88 -10.42 42.07 26.43
C ALA A 88 -10.34 40.57 26.75
N THR A 89 -11.15 40.06 27.69
CA THR A 89 -11.25 38.65 28.09
C THR A 89 -12.58 38.37 28.78
N GLY A 90 -13.02 37.11 28.81
CA GLY A 90 -14.07 36.63 29.74
C GLY A 90 -15.47 36.48 29.14
N GLU A 91 -15.64 36.78 27.86
CA GLU A 91 -16.83 36.39 27.09
C GLU A 91 -16.68 34.94 26.61
N SER A 92 -17.79 34.20 26.54
CA SER A 92 -17.82 32.85 25.98
C SER A 92 -18.41 32.91 24.59
N LEU A 93 -17.68 32.38 23.61
CA LEU A 93 -18.13 32.24 22.23
C LEU A 93 -18.86 30.93 22.06
N ASN A 94 -20.05 30.98 21.49
CA ASN A 94 -20.78 29.81 20.97
C ASN A 94 -20.81 29.91 19.44
N PHE A 95 -20.89 28.77 18.77
CA PHE A 95 -20.83 28.73 17.32
C PHE A 95 -22.12 28.15 16.73
N LYS A 96 -22.49 28.64 15.54
CA LYS A 96 -23.56 28.07 14.72
C LYS A 96 -23.05 27.85 13.30
N LEU A 97 -23.44 26.74 12.69
CA LEU A 97 -23.21 26.45 11.28
C LEU A 97 -24.46 26.83 10.48
N TYR A 98 -24.29 27.50 9.35
CA TYR A 98 -25.28 27.60 8.30
C TYR A 98 -24.86 26.70 7.14
N ASP A 99 -25.71 25.74 6.79
CA ASP A 99 -25.53 24.83 5.67
C ASP A 99 -26.31 25.34 4.45
N ALA A 100 -25.60 25.61 3.35
CA ALA A 100 -26.19 26.22 2.16
C ALA A 100 -26.95 25.22 1.29
N GLU A 101 -26.71 23.91 1.44
CA GLU A 101 -27.38 22.87 0.66
C GLU A 101 -28.79 22.59 1.19
N THR A 102 -28.90 22.48 2.51
CA THR A 102 -30.14 22.19 3.24
C THR A 102 -30.87 23.44 3.73
N ASP A 103 -30.20 24.60 3.70
CA ASP A 103 -30.71 25.90 4.17
C ASP A 103 -31.09 25.85 5.67
N GLN A 104 -30.22 25.22 6.47
CA GLN A 104 -30.43 25.02 7.91
C GLN A 104 -29.36 25.73 8.75
N ILE A 105 -29.74 26.11 9.98
CA ILE A 105 -28.82 26.62 10.99
C ILE A 105 -28.71 25.58 12.11
N VAL A 106 -27.50 25.11 12.38
CA VAL A 106 -27.18 24.11 13.40
C VAL A 106 -26.40 24.76 14.53
N ASP A 107 -26.83 24.56 15.77
CA ASP A 107 -26.07 24.95 16.96
C ASP A 107 -24.90 23.97 17.16
N LEU A 108 -23.70 24.48 17.43
CA LEU A 108 -22.51 23.68 17.66
C LEU A 108 -22.21 23.57 19.16
N ASP A 109 -21.74 22.42 19.59
CA ASP A 109 -21.68 22.02 21.00
C ASP A 109 -20.56 22.72 21.78
N GLU A 110 -19.44 22.99 21.12
CA GLU A 110 -18.28 23.58 21.76
C GLU A 110 -18.41 25.09 21.94
N SER A 111 -17.86 25.55 23.05
CA SER A 111 -17.68 26.97 23.32
C SER A 111 -16.21 27.29 23.55
N LEU A 112 -15.84 28.53 23.22
CA LEU A 112 -14.47 29.01 23.33
C LEU A 112 -14.43 30.34 24.11
N PRO A 113 -13.65 30.47 25.19
CA PRO A 113 -13.51 31.75 25.86
C PRO A 113 -12.76 32.76 24.97
N PHE A 114 -13.33 33.95 24.78
CA PHE A 114 -12.69 35.02 24.04
C PHE A 114 -11.55 35.67 24.84
N ALA A 115 -10.44 35.92 24.16
CA ALA A 115 -9.36 36.80 24.61
C ALA A 115 -8.86 37.67 23.45
N SER A 116 -8.49 38.92 23.74
CA SER A 116 -7.92 39.84 22.76
C SER A 116 -6.67 39.25 22.11
N ASP A 117 -6.57 39.42 20.80
CA ASP A 117 -5.49 38.95 19.94
C ASP A 117 -5.27 37.42 19.99
N MET A 118 -6.31 36.66 20.37
CA MET A 118 -6.24 35.20 20.36
C MET A 118 -6.14 34.65 18.93
N THR A 119 -5.42 33.55 18.80
CA THR A 119 -5.37 32.74 17.57
C THR A 119 -5.61 31.29 17.96
N GLU A 120 -6.81 30.79 17.66
CA GLU A 120 -7.21 29.42 17.96
C GLU A 120 -7.23 28.56 16.70
N GLY A 121 -6.60 27.39 16.76
CA GLY A 121 -6.46 26.50 15.61
C GLY A 121 -5.57 27.02 14.47
N ASN A 122 -5.33 26.15 13.49
CA ASN A 122 -4.69 26.49 12.21
C ASN A 122 -5.12 25.48 11.12
N GLY A 123 -4.69 25.67 9.87
CA GLY A 123 -5.10 24.79 8.77
C GLY A 123 -4.71 23.31 8.91
N PHE A 124 -3.67 22.98 9.69
CA PHE A 124 -3.27 21.59 9.96
C PHE A 124 -3.88 21.02 11.25
N SER A 125 -4.27 21.89 12.18
CA SER A 125 -4.86 21.53 13.47
C SER A 125 -5.96 22.54 13.81
N PRO A 126 -7.11 22.47 13.13
CA PRO A 126 -8.22 23.38 13.37
C PRO A 126 -8.88 23.09 14.73
N PHE A 127 -9.59 24.07 15.27
CA PHE A 127 -10.48 23.87 16.41
C PHE A 127 -11.69 23.03 15.96
N SER A 128 -11.82 21.84 16.53
CA SER A 128 -12.91 20.93 16.18
C SER A 128 -14.21 21.39 16.82
N LEU A 129 -15.23 21.52 15.99
CA LEU A 129 -16.60 21.82 16.38
C LEU A 129 -17.49 20.67 15.93
N SER A 130 -18.35 20.18 16.80
CA SER A 130 -19.42 19.24 16.48
C SER A 130 -20.79 19.86 16.66
N GLY A 131 -21.78 19.25 16.03
CA GLY A 131 -23.18 19.51 16.30
C GLY A 131 -24.02 18.39 15.72
N GLU A 132 -25.32 18.46 15.99
CA GLU A 132 -26.30 17.52 15.45
C GLU A 132 -27.36 18.34 14.72
N VAL A 133 -27.77 17.90 13.53
CA VAL A 133 -28.93 18.52 12.89
C VAL A 133 -30.11 18.34 13.82
N ALA A 134 -30.69 19.46 14.28
CA ALA A 134 -31.95 19.41 14.97
C ALA A 134 -32.99 18.81 14.01
N THR A 135 -33.23 17.51 14.13
CA THR A 135 -34.42 16.87 13.58
C THR A 135 -35.60 17.71 14.05
N ALA A 136 -36.47 18.06 13.11
CA ALA A 136 -37.44 19.15 13.22
C ALA A 136 -38.13 19.29 14.60
N GLY A 137 -37.62 20.16 15.47
CA GLY A 137 -38.18 20.42 16.80
C GLY A 137 -38.29 19.16 17.67
N PRO A 138 -38.75 19.26 18.93
CA PRO A 138 -39.17 18.07 19.64
C PRO A 138 -40.30 17.45 18.81
N ALA A 139 -40.07 16.22 18.30
CA ALA A 139 -41.13 15.42 17.73
C ALA A 139 -42.35 15.50 18.66
N CYS A 140 -43.55 15.53 18.09
CA CYS A 140 -44.79 15.48 18.87
C CYS A 140 -44.99 14.10 19.55
N ASP A 141 -43.92 13.40 19.93
CA ASP A 141 -43.83 12.07 20.54
C ASP A 141 -44.17 12.06 22.03
N ALA A 142 -45.06 12.95 22.46
CA ALA A 142 -45.55 12.89 23.83
C ALA A 142 -46.54 11.72 23.96
N ASP A 143 -46.15 10.66 24.68
CA ASP A 143 -47.05 9.55 24.99
C ASP A 143 -48.31 10.05 25.73
N PRO A 144 -49.51 9.98 25.12
CA PRO A 144 -50.77 10.45 25.71
C PRO A 144 -51.15 9.72 27.00
N SER A 145 -50.56 8.55 27.25
CA SER A 145 -50.74 7.79 28.50
C SER A 145 -50.15 8.51 29.71
N THR A 146 -49.15 9.37 29.48
CA THR A 146 -48.48 10.16 30.53
C THR A 146 -49.23 11.45 30.87
N TRP A 147 -50.22 11.85 30.05
CA TRP A 147 -50.97 13.09 30.22
C TRP A 147 -51.87 13.01 31.45
N SER A 148 -51.32 13.48 32.56
CA SER A 148 -51.96 13.58 33.85
C SER A 148 -51.41 14.78 34.61
N VAL A 149 -52.27 15.40 35.42
CA VAL A 149 -51.88 16.49 36.32
C VAL A 149 -52.39 16.13 37.69
N ASN A 150 -51.59 16.40 38.72
CA ASN A 150 -52.00 16.30 40.11
C ASN A 150 -52.25 17.73 40.66
N PRO A 151 -53.50 18.22 40.68
CA PRO A 151 -53.82 19.60 41.05
C PRO A 151 -53.25 20.10 42.39
N PRO A 152 -53.13 19.28 43.46
CA PRO A 152 -52.50 19.69 44.72
C PRO A 152 -51.04 20.16 44.63
N ASP A 153 -50.32 19.86 43.54
CA ASP A 153 -48.92 20.27 43.36
C ASP A 153 -48.78 21.73 42.92
N TYR A 154 -49.91 22.43 42.78
CA TYR A 154 -50.00 23.74 42.15
C TYR A 154 -50.79 24.75 42.99
N GLN A 155 -50.27 25.98 43.03
CA GLN A 155 -50.90 27.07 43.78
C GLN A 155 -51.98 27.82 42.96
N TYR A 156 -51.80 27.95 41.65
CA TYR A 156 -52.64 28.74 40.77
C TYR A 156 -53.29 27.88 39.70
N ASN A 157 -54.45 28.30 39.21
CA ASN A 157 -55.14 27.63 38.11
C ASN A 157 -55.81 28.65 37.17
N GLY A 158 -56.07 28.20 35.96
CA GLY A 158 -56.83 28.92 34.93
C GLY A 158 -57.61 27.92 34.08
N SER A 159 -58.57 28.40 33.30
CA SER A 159 -59.39 27.57 32.43
C SER A 159 -59.33 28.03 30.98
N VAL A 160 -59.27 27.08 30.06
CA VAL A 160 -59.30 27.30 28.61
C VAL A 160 -60.37 26.42 28.01
N THR A 161 -61.31 27.01 27.28
CA THR A 161 -62.25 26.30 26.41
C THR A 161 -61.78 26.45 24.97
N SER A 162 -61.24 25.39 24.38
CA SER A 162 -60.69 25.44 23.02
C SER A 162 -61.46 24.56 22.03
N SER A 163 -61.39 24.91 20.75
CA SER A 163 -61.69 24.02 19.62
C SER A 163 -60.40 23.67 18.91
N VAL A 164 -60.32 22.48 18.31
CA VAL A 164 -59.14 22.02 17.59
C VAL A 164 -59.49 21.86 16.11
N SER A 165 -58.61 22.35 15.24
CA SER A 165 -58.68 22.19 13.79
C SER A 165 -57.33 21.71 13.28
N VAL A 166 -57.21 20.41 13.02
CA VAL A 166 -56.01 19.82 12.43
C VAL A 166 -56.30 19.36 11.01
N ASP A 167 -55.43 19.70 10.07
CA ASP A 167 -55.59 19.31 8.66
C ASP A 167 -55.73 17.79 8.54
N GLY A 168 -56.78 17.32 7.87
CA GLY A 168 -57.01 15.90 7.63
C GLY A 168 -57.58 15.08 8.79
N LEU A 169 -57.68 15.63 10.01
CA LEU A 169 -58.25 14.95 11.18
C LEU A 169 -59.62 15.51 11.55
N SER A 170 -60.53 14.63 11.98
CA SER A 170 -61.88 15.01 12.41
C SER A 170 -62.00 14.82 13.91
N VAL A 171 -62.15 15.92 14.66
CA VAL A 171 -62.30 15.86 16.12
C VAL A 171 -63.52 15.03 16.52
N GLY A 172 -63.31 14.12 17.46
CA GLY A 172 -64.30 13.14 17.89
C GLY A 172 -64.23 12.79 19.38
N ALA A 173 -65.11 11.86 19.76
CA ALA A 173 -65.16 11.36 21.13
C ALA A 173 -63.87 10.60 21.47
N GLY A 174 -63.29 10.91 22.64
CA GLY A 174 -62.07 10.26 23.14
C GLY A 174 -60.79 11.03 22.83
N ASP A 175 -60.84 12.04 21.96
CA ASP A 175 -59.72 12.93 21.72
C ASP A 175 -59.39 13.76 22.96
N ARG A 176 -58.13 14.17 23.07
CA ARG A 176 -57.62 14.91 24.23
C ARG A 176 -56.75 16.06 23.78
N VAL A 177 -56.71 17.12 24.58
CA VAL A 177 -55.74 18.21 24.48
C VAL A 177 -54.95 18.25 25.78
N ALA A 178 -53.63 18.33 25.70
CA ALA A 178 -52.76 18.58 26.82
C ALA A 178 -52.09 19.96 26.69
N ALA A 179 -52.06 20.69 27.80
CA ALA A 179 -51.36 21.96 27.95
C ALA A 179 -50.01 21.70 28.62
N TYR A 180 -48.94 22.27 28.06
CA TYR A 180 -47.56 22.13 28.50
C TYR A 180 -46.95 23.47 28.88
N VAL A 181 -46.07 23.46 29.87
CA VAL A 181 -45.10 24.55 30.09
C VAL A 181 -43.72 23.91 30.05
N GLY A 182 -42.96 24.17 28.98
CA GLY A 182 -41.77 23.39 28.66
C GLY A 182 -42.12 21.91 28.44
N SER A 183 -41.50 21.00 29.19
CA SER A 183 -41.75 19.56 29.09
C SER A 183 -42.84 19.03 30.04
N GLU A 184 -43.42 19.88 30.89
CA GLU A 184 -44.32 19.44 31.97
C GLU A 184 -45.80 19.64 31.61
N VAL A 185 -46.61 18.60 31.79
CA VAL A 185 -48.07 18.67 31.57
C VAL A 185 -48.70 19.50 32.68
N ARG A 186 -49.32 20.62 32.31
CA ARG A 186 -50.00 21.56 33.21
C ARG A 186 -51.52 21.49 33.14
N GLY A 187 -52.07 20.85 32.12
CA GLY A 187 -53.52 20.68 31.98
C GLY A 187 -53.86 19.59 30.98
N VAL A 188 -55.00 18.92 31.19
CA VAL A 188 -55.53 17.98 30.20
C VAL A 188 -57.04 18.17 30.10
N GLY A 189 -57.54 18.30 28.88
CA GLY A 189 -58.96 18.42 28.56
C GLY A 189 -59.38 17.32 27.60
N ASP A 190 -60.50 16.67 27.88
CA ASP A 190 -61.10 15.68 26.99
C ASP A 190 -62.12 16.33 26.07
N ALA A 191 -62.29 15.79 24.86
CA ALA A 191 -63.25 16.27 23.88
C ALA A 191 -64.70 16.15 24.38
N ALA A 192 -65.41 17.28 24.40
CA ALA A 192 -66.82 17.36 24.75
C ALA A 192 -67.63 17.96 23.60
N PHE A 193 -68.62 17.20 23.11
CA PHE A 193 -69.53 17.69 22.07
C PHE A 193 -70.50 18.72 22.66
N PHE A 194 -70.60 19.88 22.03
CA PHE A 194 -71.52 20.94 22.44
C PHE A 194 -72.69 21.09 21.44
N PRO A 195 -73.88 20.53 21.74
CA PRO A 195 -75.01 20.50 20.81
C PRO A 195 -75.46 21.85 20.25
N PRO A 196 -75.41 22.98 21.00
CA PRO A 196 -75.86 24.28 20.46
C PRO A 196 -75.06 24.79 19.26
N THR A 197 -73.75 24.52 19.19
CA THR A 197 -72.90 24.92 18.05
C THR A 197 -72.63 23.77 17.09
N GLY A 198 -72.84 22.52 17.55
CA GLY A 198 -72.48 21.32 16.79
C GLY A 198 -70.98 21.07 16.72
N ALA A 199 -70.18 21.74 17.55
CA ALA A 199 -68.73 21.61 17.59
C ALA A 199 -68.26 20.85 18.83
N TRP A 200 -67.09 20.22 18.71
CA TRP A 200 -66.35 19.66 19.83
C TRP A 200 -65.53 20.76 20.50
N ASN A 201 -65.55 20.79 21.83
CA ASN A 201 -64.74 21.69 22.63
C ASN A 201 -63.95 20.89 23.66
N PHE A 202 -62.76 21.40 24.00
CA PHE A 202 -61.90 20.87 25.04
C PHE A 202 -61.92 21.85 26.21
N LEU A 203 -62.38 21.38 27.36
CA LEU A 203 -62.36 22.18 28.58
C LEU A 203 -61.13 21.78 29.40
N THR A 204 -60.11 22.62 29.37
CA THR A 204 -58.80 22.33 29.95
C THR A 204 -58.57 23.24 31.16
N MET A 205 -58.39 22.63 32.33
CA MET A 205 -57.86 23.33 33.50
C MET A 205 -56.34 23.30 33.44
N ILE A 206 -55.71 24.46 33.53
CA ILE A 206 -54.25 24.64 33.51
C ILE A 206 -53.81 25.06 34.90
N PHE A 207 -52.75 24.45 35.40
CA PHE A 207 -52.21 24.68 36.74
C PHE A 207 -50.79 25.25 36.69
N SER A 208 -50.43 26.10 37.65
CA SER A 208 -49.10 26.72 37.74
C SER A 208 -48.70 27.04 39.19
N ASN A 209 -47.39 27.20 39.41
CA ASN A 209 -46.83 27.71 40.66
C ASN A 209 -46.39 29.18 40.57
N VAL A 210 -46.61 29.83 39.43
CA VAL A 210 -46.45 31.29 39.28
C VAL A 210 -47.78 31.94 38.92
N ALA A 211 -47.97 33.19 39.32
CA ALA A 211 -49.22 33.90 39.09
C ALA A 211 -49.38 34.40 37.64
N SER A 212 -48.28 34.55 36.88
CA SER A 212 -48.29 34.93 35.47
C SER A 212 -46.93 34.72 34.79
N GLY A 213 -46.88 34.70 33.45
CA GLY A 213 -45.64 34.78 32.66
C GLY A 213 -45.10 33.46 32.12
N GLU A 214 -45.77 32.34 32.39
CA GLU A 214 -45.46 31.06 31.74
C GLU A 214 -46.15 31.00 30.36
N THR A 215 -45.42 30.53 29.36
CA THR A 215 -46.01 30.25 28.04
C THR A 215 -46.55 28.82 28.05
N VAL A 216 -47.83 28.69 27.73
CA VAL A 216 -48.54 27.41 27.60
C VAL A 216 -48.61 27.03 26.14
N GLU A 217 -48.11 25.83 25.84
CA GLU A 217 -48.18 25.18 24.53
C GLU A 217 -49.22 24.06 24.58
N PHE A 218 -49.81 23.70 23.43
CA PHE A 218 -50.84 22.68 23.38
C PHE A 218 -50.46 21.53 22.44
N LYS A 219 -50.80 20.31 22.86
CA LYS A 219 -50.72 19.10 22.04
C LYS A 219 -52.10 18.45 21.96
N TYR A 220 -52.44 17.92 20.80
CA TYR A 220 -53.71 17.26 20.52
C TYR A 220 -53.47 15.78 20.24
N HIS A 221 -54.22 14.90 20.90
CA HIS A 221 -54.22 13.47 20.63
C HIS A 221 -55.55 13.07 20.00
N HIS A 222 -55.48 12.53 18.78
CA HIS A 222 -56.63 12.00 18.07
C HIS A 222 -56.80 10.51 18.38
N ALA A 223 -57.83 10.17 19.14
CA ALA A 223 -58.00 8.82 19.69
C ALA A 223 -58.25 7.74 18.62
N ALA A 224 -58.77 8.12 17.45
CA ALA A 224 -59.05 7.16 16.40
C ALA A 224 -57.82 6.77 15.58
N SER A 225 -56.83 7.66 15.41
CA SER A 225 -55.56 7.35 14.74
C SER A 225 -54.41 7.07 15.71
N GLY A 226 -54.52 7.48 16.98
CA GLY A 226 -53.42 7.48 17.94
C GLY A 226 -52.40 8.61 17.73
N GLU A 227 -52.66 9.49 16.76
CA GLU A 227 -51.74 10.55 16.37
C GLU A 227 -51.70 11.66 17.42
N VAL A 228 -50.49 12.17 17.67
CA VAL A 228 -50.26 13.34 18.53
C VAL A 228 -49.73 14.48 17.68
N VAL A 229 -50.41 15.61 17.73
CA VAL A 229 -50.14 16.78 16.89
C VAL A 229 -49.85 17.97 17.80
N CYS A 230 -48.73 18.65 17.56
CA CYS A 230 -48.43 19.91 18.21
C CYS A 230 -49.29 21.02 17.60
N LEU A 231 -49.87 21.86 18.46
CA LEU A 231 -50.76 22.94 18.03
C LEU A 231 -49.95 24.24 17.99
N ASN A 232 -50.30 25.10 17.03
CA ASN A 232 -49.51 26.28 16.66
C ASN A 232 -49.64 27.43 17.65
N GLU A 233 -50.78 27.52 18.35
CA GLU A 233 -51.09 28.62 19.23
C GLU A 233 -50.60 28.35 20.65
N THR A 234 -50.12 29.42 21.28
CA THR A 234 -49.72 29.43 22.69
C THR A 234 -50.53 30.47 23.45
N ILE A 235 -50.59 30.32 24.77
CA ILE A 235 -51.24 31.28 25.67
C ILE A 235 -50.27 31.61 26.81
N GLU A 236 -50.20 32.87 27.22
CA GLU A 236 -49.52 33.24 28.46
C GLU A 236 -50.43 32.95 29.67
N PHE A 237 -49.97 32.11 30.60
CA PHE A 237 -50.72 31.78 31.82
C PHE A 237 -50.89 33.02 32.71
N GLN A 238 -52.10 33.19 33.26
CA GLN A 238 -52.41 34.11 34.36
C GLN A 238 -53.31 33.41 35.38
N SER A 239 -53.09 33.68 36.68
CA SER A 239 -53.94 33.16 37.75
C SER A 239 -55.40 33.56 37.53
N ASP A 240 -56.29 32.59 37.70
CA ASP A 240 -57.75 32.72 37.55
C ASP A 240 -58.19 33.14 36.13
N MET A 241 -57.33 32.96 35.11
CA MET A 241 -57.69 33.26 33.72
C MET A 241 -58.82 32.35 33.22
N THR A 242 -59.64 32.89 32.32
CA THR A 242 -60.69 32.15 31.62
C THR A 242 -60.63 32.52 30.14
N GLU A 243 -60.09 31.62 29.33
CA GLU A 243 -59.96 31.82 27.88
C GLU A 243 -61.01 31.03 27.11
N GLY A 244 -61.80 31.74 26.31
CA GLY A 244 -62.89 31.17 25.52
C GLY A 244 -64.08 30.65 26.35
N ASN A 245 -65.11 30.21 25.63
CA ASN A 245 -66.26 29.50 26.17
C ASN A 245 -66.89 28.59 25.10
N ALA A 246 -67.87 27.76 25.45
CA ALA A 246 -68.47 26.80 24.53
C ALA A 246 -69.17 27.42 23.30
N MET A 247 -69.52 28.72 23.33
CA MET A 247 -70.08 29.46 22.19
C MET A 247 -69.01 30.19 21.37
N SER A 248 -67.85 30.49 21.98
CA SER A 248 -66.73 31.24 21.39
C SER A 248 -65.43 30.72 21.99
N SER A 249 -64.97 29.57 21.49
CA SER A 249 -63.79 28.87 22.00
C SER A 249 -62.49 29.46 21.44
N PHE A 250 -61.39 29.21 22.15
CA PHE A 250 -60.05 29.48 21.66
C PHE A 250 -59.72 28.50 20.52
N SER A 251 -59.31 29.00 19.36
CA SER A 251 -59.04 28.15 18.19
C SER A 251 -57.61 27.65 18.25
N LEU A 252 -57.43 26.33 18.37
CA LEU A 252 -56.15 25.65 18.25
C LEU A 252 -56.07 25.02 16.86
N THR A 253 -55.01 25.30 16.12
CA THR A 253 -54.74 24.74 14.80
C THR A 253 -53.46 23.93 14.83
N GLY A 254 -53.40 22.92 13.97
CA GLY A 254 -52.19 22.13 13.77
C GLY A 254 -52.20 21.54 12.37
N THR A 255 -51.04 21.12 11.91
CA THR A 255 -50.92 20.37 10.67
C THR A 255 -50.58 18.95 11.07
N SER A 256 -51.43 17.98 10.70
CA SER A 256 -51.00 16.59 10.78
C SER A 256 -49.80 16.47 9.83
N SER A 257 -48.65 16.08 10.35
CA SER A 257 -47.55 15.59 9.53
C SER A 257 -48.04 14.27 8.94
N GLY A 258 -48.83 14.38 7.87
CA GLY A 258 -49.78 13.35 7.47
C GLY A 258 -49.18 11.96 7.47
N GLY A 259 -49.81 11.06 8.22
CA GLY A 259 -49.65 9.61 8.10
C GLY A 259 -48.24 9.15 7.77
N GLY A 260 -47.31 9.30 8.71
CA GLY A 260 -46.17 8.40 8.76
C GLY A 260 -46.73 6.98 8.81
N THR A 261 -46.46 6.18 7.78
CA THR A 261 -46.46 4.73 7.92
C THR A 261 -45.74 4.37 9.23
N PRO A 262 -46.15 3.33 9.99
CA PRO A 262 -45.46 2.95 11.21
C PRO A 262 -43.96 2.94 10.94
N ASP A 263 -43.19 3.56 11.84
CA ASP A 263 -41.75 3.65 11.72
C ASP A 263 -41.20 2.22 11.76
N VAL A 264 -40.92 1.66 10.58
CA VAL A 264 -40.24 0.39 10.45
C VAL A 264 -38.77 0.74 10.49
N ALA A 265 -38.24 0.70 11.70
CA ALA A 265 -36.82 0.88 11.98
C ALA A 265 -36.00 -0.23 11.31
N GLY A 266 -35.03 0.14 10.49
CA GLY A 266 -34.11 -0.78 9.82
C GLY A 266 -33.25 -0.05 8.79
N CYS A 267 -32.27 -0.73 8.22
CA CYS A 267 -31.36 -0.09 7.27
C CYS A 267 -32.09 0.30 5.96
N THR A 268 -32.12 1.60 5.66
CA THR A 268 -32.77 2.14 4.46
C THR A 268 -31.85 2.28 3.24
N ASP A 269 -30.56 2.01 3.40
CA ASP A 269 -29.56 2.12 2.34
C ASP A 269 -29.50 0.82 1.50
N ASP A 270 -29.81 0.91 0.21
CA ASP A 270 -29.86 -0.24 -0.71
C ASP A 270 -28.48 -0.86 -1.01
N SER A 271 -27.40 -0.17 -0.61
CA SER A 271 -26.03 -0.65 -0.70
C SER A 271 -25.57 -1.43 0.54
N ALA A 272 -26.34 -1.43 1.62
CA ALA A 272 -26.04 -2.16 2.84
C ALA A 272 -26.44 -3.64 2.75
N CYS A 273 -25.71 -4.46 3.49
CA CYS A 273 -25.89 -5.90 3.60
C CYS A 273 -27.18 -6.33 4.28
N ASN A 274 -27.68 -5.50 5.18
CA ASN A 274 -28.91 -5.69 5.93
C ASN A 274 -30.01 -4.69 5.50
N TYR A 275 -29.96 -4.20 4.26
CA TYR A 275 -31.03 -3.40 3.66
C TYR A 275 -32.40 -4.07 3.87
N ASP A 276 -33.35 -3.31 4.41
CA ASP A 276 -34.72 -3.72 4.61
C ASP A 276 -35.64 -2.87 3.73
N ASP A 277 -36.28 -3.49 2.73
CA ASP A 277 -37.16 -2.80 1.79
C ASP A 277 -38.48 -2.34 2.42
N SER A 278 -38.77 -2.79 3.65
CA SER A 278 -39.90 -2.35 4.45
C SER A 278 -39.56 -1.23 5.43
N ALA A 279 -38.27 -0.95 5.64
CA ALA A 279 -37.81 0.13 6.51
C ALA A 279 -38.08 1.50 5.89
N ASN A 280 -38.52 2.44 6.72
CA ASN A 280 -38.79 3.83 6.35
C ASN A 280 -38.11 4.84 7.27
N SER A 281 -37.32 4.35 8.22
CA SER A 281 -36.54 5.12 9.20
C SER A 281 -35.28 4.33 9.54
N ASP A 282 -34.13 4.96 9.30
CA ASP A 282 -32.83 4.36 9.55
C ASP A 282 -32.56 4.31 11.06
N ASP A 283 -32.33 3.12 11.58
CA ASP A 283 -32.01 2.89 12.99
C ASP A 283 -30.50 2.85 13.27
N GLY A 284 -29.68 3.17 12.26
CA GLY A 284 -28.22 3.14 12.34
C GLY A 284 -27.65 1.72 12.34
N SER A 285 -28.46 0.70 12.02
CA SER A 285 -28.00 -0.69 11.98
C SER A 285 -27.32 -1.08 10.68
N CYS A 286 -27.22 -0.19 9.68
CA CYS A 286 -26.65 -0.50 8.37
C CYS A 286 -25.24 -1.13 8.47
N GLU A 287 -25.13 -2.38 8.04
CA GLU A 287 -23.88 -3.10 7.86
C GLU A 287 -23.47 -3.00 6.40
N TYR A 288 -22.29 -2.44 6.13
CA TYR A 288 -21.77 -2.32 4.78
C TYR A 288 -20.83 -3.46 4.43
N PRO A 289 -20.68 -3.81 3.14
CA PRO A 289 -19.69 -4.79 2.72
C PRO A 289 -18.30 -4.39 3.22
N SER A 290 -17.61 -5.33 3.85
CA SER A 290 -16.33 -5.13 4.51
C SER A 290 -15.29 -6.11 3.96
N GLY A 291 -14.10 -6.09 4.55
CA GLY A 291 -12.99 -6.93 4.14
C GLY A 291 -12.40 -6.55 2.78
N CYS A 292 -11.34 -7.24 2.40
CA CYS A 292 -10.64 -7.02 1.13
C CYS A 292 -11.42 -7.54 -0.10
N ASP A 293 -12.49 -8.31 0.10
CA ASP A 293 -13.36 -8.82 -0.95
C ASP A 293 -14.67 -8.02 -1.09
N SER A 294 -14.86 -6.98 -0.25
CA SER A 294 -16.08 -6.15 -0.25
C SER A 294 -17.34 -7.00 -0.13
N ALA A 295 -17.33 -7.98 0.77
CA ALA A 295 -18.45 -8.87 1.01
C ALA A 295 -19.08 -8.63 2.38
N CYS A 296 -20.36 -8.95 2.49
CA CYS A 296 -21.12 -8.82 3.73
C CYS A 296 -20.60 -9.79 4.80
N GLY A 297 -20.27 -9.27 5.98
CA GLY A 297 -19.75 -10.05 7.10
C GLY A 297 -18.36 -10.64 6.84
N SER A 298 -17.57 -10.01 5.98
CA SER A 298 -16.22 -10.46 5.68
C SER A 298 -15.22 -9.95 6.71
N ASP A 299 -14.53 -10.90 7.33
CA ASP A 299 -13.34 -10.68 8.16
C ASP A 299 -12.04 -10.91 7.36
N LEU A 300 -12.14 -11.06 6.03
CA LEU A 300 -10.97 -11.28 5.19
C LEU A 300 -10.13 -10.01 5.13
N VAL A 301 -8.83 -10.19 5.36
CA VAL A 301 -7.81 -9.15 5.24
C VAL A 301 -6.86 -9.51 4.12
N GLU A 302 -6.25 -8.49 3.53
CA GLU A 302 -5.10 -8.71 2.66
C GLU A 302 -3.95 -9.29 3.48
N ASP A 303 -3.29 -10.30 2.94
CA ASP A 303 -2.02 -10.75 3.47
C ASP A 303 -0.87 -9.80 3.06
N ALA A 304 0.37 -10.15 3.40
CA ALA A 304 1.54 -9.34 3.06
C ALA A 304 1.73 -9.13 1.54
N CYS A 305 1.04 -9.92 0.70
CA CYS A 305 1.10 -9.89 -0.74
C CYS A 305 -0.13 -9.28 -1.41
N GLY A 306 -1.05 -8.70 -0.63
CA GLY A 306 -2.27 -8.12 -1.16
C GLY A 306 -3.29 -9.17 -1.60
N VAL A 307 -3.11 -10.44 -1.23
CA VAL A 307 -4.11 -11.48 -1.52
C VAL A 307 -5.16 -11.46 -0.43
N CYS A 308 -6.41 -11.24 -0.85
CA CYS A 308 -7.52 -11.25 0.08
C CYS A 308 -7.75 -12.66 0.66
N GLY A 309 -7.66 -12.81 1.98
CA GLY A 309 -7.75 -14.11 2.64
C GLY A 309 -6.57 -15.04 2.35
N GLY A 310 -5.46 -14.49 1.86
CA GLY A 310 -4.23 -15.25 1.61
C GLY A 310 -3.58 -15.74 2.90
N ASP A 311 -2.84 -16.85 2.81
CA ASP A 311 -2.06 -17.40 3.93
C ASP A 311 -0.61 -16.88 3.94
N GLY A 312 -0.28 -15.91 3.08
CA GLY A 312 1.07 -15.36 2.93
C GLY A 312 2.05 -16.28 2.21
N SER A 313 1.58 -17.35 1.56
CA SER A 313 2.45 -18.29 0.84
C SER A 313 2.94 -17.77 -0.52
N ASP A 314 2.39 -16.64 -1.00
CA ASP A 314 2.76 -16.02 -2.27
C ASP A 314 4.15 -15.35 -2.26
N ASP A 315 4.74 -15.10 -1.09
CA ASP A 315 6.14 -14.70 -0.95
C ASP A 315 6.99 -15.88 -0.46
N VAL A 316 7.61 -16.57 -1.42
CA VAL A 316 8.55 -17.66 -1.17
C VAL A 316 10.00 -17.17 -0.98
N GLY A 317 10.19 -15.90 -0.59
CA GLY A 317 11.49 -15.28 -0.30
C GLY A 317 12.05 -14.41 -1.44
N CYS A 318 11.22 -14.11 -2.44
CA CYS A 318 11.57 -13.35 -3.64
C CYS A 318 10.62 -12.20 -3.94
N GLY A 319 9.72 -11.91 -3.00
CA GLY A 319 8.60 -11.01 -3.21
C GLY A 319 7.38 -11.76 -3.71
N CYS A 320 6.25 -11.06 -3.62
CA CYS A 320 4.94 -11.62 -3.88
C CYS A 320 4.75 -12.05 -5.33
N PHE A 321 4.25 -13.27 -5.52
CA PHE A 321 3.99 -13.90 -6.82
C PHE A 321 5.23 -14.11 -7.69
N GLU A 322 6.42 -13.90 -7.14
CA GLU A 322 7.68 -14.15 -7.84
C GLU A 322 8.09 -15.61 -7.68
N ALA A 323 8.77 -16.12 -8.71
CA ALA A 323 9.37 -17.44 -8.60
C ALA A 323 10.42 -17.43 -7.48
N GLY A 324 10.32 -18.40 -6.57
CA GLY A 324 11.25 -18.51 -5.46
C GLY A 324 12.71 -18.68 -5.88
N PRO A 325 13.64 -18.62 -4.91
CA PRO A 325 15.05 -18.86 -5.16
C PRO A 325 15.23 -20.21 -5.87
N SER A 326 15.82 -20.19 -7.07
CA SER A 326 16.02 -21.38 -7.89
C SER A 326 17.37 -21.36 -8.58
N GLY A 327 17.63 -22.37 -9.42
CA GLY A 327 18.90 -22.54 -10.10
C GLY A 327 20.06 -22.87 -9.15
N CYS A 328 21.27 -22.92 -9.70
CA CYS A 328 22.48 -23.18 -8.93
C CYS A 328 23.01 -21.97 -8.14
N ASP A 329 22.50 -20.76 -8.42
CA ASP A 329 22.87 -19.51 -7.75
C ASP A 329 21.87 -19.08 -6.67
N ASN A 330 20.72 -19.77 -6.55
CA ASN A 330 19.63 -19.44 -5.62
C ASN A 330 19.12 -18.01 -5.80
N THR A 331 19.21 -17.46 -7.01
CA THR A 331 18.58 -16.18 -7.33
C THR A 331 17.11 -16.43 -7.69
N CYS A 332 16.24 -15.47 -7.36
CA CYS A 332 14.82 -15.50 -7.68
C CYS A 332 14.57 -15.76 -9.17
N GLY A 333 13.79 -16.80 -9.49
CA GLY A 333 13.45 -17.17 -10.86
C GLY A 333 14.62 -17.63 -11.74
N SER A 334 15.79 -17.91 -11.16
CA SER A 334 16.95 -18.36 -11.91
C SER A 334 16.75 -19.75 -12.51
N THR A 335 17.04 -19.88 -13.80
CA THR A 335 17.08 -21.16 -14.52
C THR A 335 18.52 -21.62 -14.74
N LEU A 336 19.50 -20.99 -14.08
CA LEU A 336 20.90 -21.37 -14.23
C LEU A 336 21.11 -22.76 -13.64
N GLU A 337 21.78 -23.61 -14.41
CA GLU A 337 22.20 -24.93 -13.96
C GLU A 337 23.72 -24.97 -13.87
N ASN A 338 24.22 -25.89 -13.06
CA ASN A 338 25.64 -26.20 -13.07
C ASN A 338 25.98 -26.90 -14.38
N ASP A 339 27.05 -26.45 -15.04
CA ASP A 339 27.62 -27.20 -16.14
C ASP A 339 28.28 -28.51 -15.65
N ALA A 340 28.90 -29.25 -16.58
CA ALA A 340 29.58 -30.51 -16.26
C ALA A 340 30.71 -30.36 -15.22
N CYS A 341 31.21 -29.14 -15.02
CA CYS A 341 32.27 -28.78 -14.09
C CYS A 341 31.77 -28.18 -12.78
N GLY A 342 30.46 -28.09 -12.60
CA GLY A 342 29.87 -27.53 -11.38
C GLY A 342 29.86 -26.00 -11.37
N VAL A 343 30.16 -25.33 -12.48
CA VAL A 343 30.07 -23.87 -12.59
C VAL A 343 28.64 -23.48 -12.90
N CYS A 344 28.07 -22.66 -12.04
CA CYS A 344 26.72 -22.16 -12.24
C CYS A 344 26.63 -21.22 -13.44
N GLY A 345 25.81 -21.57 -14.44
CA GLY A 345 25.72 -20.82 -15.69
C GLY A 345 26.98 -20.88 -16.57
N GLY A 346 27.86 -21.85 -16.32
CA GLY A 346 29.05 -22.10 -17.13
C GLY A 346 28.69 -22.60 -18.54
N ASP A 347 29.57 -22.33 -19.50
CA ASP A 347 29.45 -22.82 -20.88
C ASP A 347 30.22 -24.14 -21.11
N GLY A 348 30.75 -24.74 -20.04
CA GLY A 348 31.53 -25.98 -20.09
C GLY A 348 32.97 -25.79 -20.57
N SER A 349 33.47 -24.56 -20.68
CA SER A 349 34.85 -24.29 -21.10
C SER A 349 35.91 -24.61 -20.04
N ASP A 350 35.49 -24.91 -18.81
CA ASP A 350 36.37 -25.27 -17.71
C ASP A 350 37.02 -26.67 -17.84
N ASP A 351 36.50 -27.54 -18.72
CA ASP A 351 37.15 -28.80 -19.10
C ASP A 351 37.75 -28.71 -20.50
N VAL A 352 39.06 -28.46 -20.53
CA VAL A 352 39.86 -28.42 -21.76
C VAL A 352 40.51 -29.78 -22.10
N GLY A 353 39.95 -30.89 -21.59
CA GLY A 353 40.34 -32.27 -21.90
C GLY A 353 41.13 -32.97 -20.79
N CYS A 354 41.31 -32.32 -19.64
CA CYS A 354 42.04 -32.86 -18.48
C CYS A 354 41.20 -32.87 -17.20
N GLY A 355 39.89 -32.66 -17.34
CA GLY A 355 38.98 -32.45 -16.22
C GLY A 355 38.85 -30.97 -15.89
N CYS A 356 37.86 -30.70 -15.06
CA CYS A 356 37.41 -29.36 -14.74
C CYS A 356 38.46 -28.55 -13.98
N PHE A 357 38.68 -27.31 -14.43
CA PHE A 357 39.65 -26.36 -13.89
C PHE A 357 41.11 -26.82 -13.96
N GLU A 358 41.38 -27.87 -14.71
CA GLU A 358 42.73 -28.35 -14.96
C GLU A 358 43.25 -27.75 -16.28
N PRO A 359 44.54 -27.38 -16.35
CA PRO A 359 45.16 -27.00 -17.61
C PRO A 359 45.00 -28.14 -18.63
N GLY A 360 44.80 -27.75 -19.89
CA GLY A 360 44.69 -28.72 -20.98
C GLY A 360 45.95 -29.57 -21.13
N PRO A 361 45.87 -30.66 -21.92
CA PRO A 361 47.00 -31.52 -22.16
C PRO A 361 48.21 -30.71 -22.62
N SER A 362 49.36 -30.93 -21.99
CA SER A 362 50.57 -30.12 -22.17
C SER A 362 51.81 -31.00 -22.23
N GLY A 363 52.99 -30.38 -22.34
CA GLY A 363 54.25 -31.08 -22.57
C GLY A 363 54.37 -31.69 -23.97
N CYS A 364 55.51 -32.32 -24.24
CA CYS A 364 55.76 -33.03 -25.50
C CYS A 364 54.94 -34.33 -25.65
N ASP A 365 54.36 -34.83 -24.57
CA ASP A 365 53.53 -36.05 -24.54
C ASP A 365 52.01 -35.77 -24.59
N ASN A 366 51.60 -34.50 -24.55
CA ASN A 366 50.19 -34.09 -24.48
C ASN A 366 49.43 -34.82 -23.37
N ALA A 367 50.05 -34.97 -22.20
CA ALA A 367 49.40 -35.50 -21.01
C ALA A 367 48.97 -34.37 -20.07
N CYS A 368 47.93 -34.62 -19.28
CA CYS A 368 47.42 -33.67 -18.29
C CYS A 368 48.46 -33.39 -17.21
N GLY A 369 48.72 -32.11 -16.94
CA GLY A 369 49.73 -31.67 -15.94
C GLY A 369 51.19 -31.97 -16.33
N SER A 370 51.44 -32.38 -17.57
CA SER A 370 52.80 -32.69 -18.01
C SER A 370 53.64 -31.43 -18.17
N THR A 371 54.84 -31.49 -17.59
CA THR A 371 55.89 -30.48 -17.77
C THR A 371 57.03 -31.04 -18.61
N LEU A 372 56.84 -32.23 -19.20
CA LEU A 372 57.85 -32.87 -20.02
C LEU A 372 58.11 -32.00 -21.25
N VAL A 373 59.39 -31.81 -21.54
CA VAL A 373 59.88 -31.14 -22.73
C VAL A 373 60.74 -32.11 -23.50
N ASP A 374 60.81 -31.91 -24.81
CA ASP A 374 61.76 -32.62 -25.63
C ASP A 374 63.18 -32.25 -25.19
N ASP A 375 64.03 -33.26 -25.04
CA ASP A 375 65.46 -33.01 -24.88
C ASP A 375 66.09 -32.56 -26.22
N ALA A 376 67.42 -32.35 -26.22
CA ALA A 376 68.13 -31.91 -27.42
C ALA A 376 68.02 -32.89 -28.61
N CYS A 377 67.63 -34.14 -28.35
CA CYS A 377 67.46 -35.20 -29.31
C CYS A 377 66.00 -35.44 -29.73
N GLY A 378 65.06 -34.64 -29.20
CA GLY A 378 63.65 -34.78 -29.51
C GLY A 378 62.96 -35.91 -28.73
N VAL A 379 63.58 -36.43 -27.67
CA VAL A 379 62.96 -37.43 -26.80
C VAL A 379 62.19 -36.71 -25.70
N CYS A 380 60.89 -36.95 -25.65
CA CYS A 380 60.05 -36.37 -24.62
C CYS A 380 60.41 -36.89 -23.22
N GLY A 381 60.85 -36.00 -22.33
CA GLY A 381 61.32 -36.39 -20.99
C GLY A 381 62.66 -37.15 -21.00
N GLY A 382 63.41 -37.08 -22.10
CA GLY A 382 64.75 -37.66 -22.20
C GLY A 382 65.74 -36.98 -21.26
N ASP A 383 66.74 -37.74 -20.80
CA ASP A 383 67.83 -37.24 -19.97
C ASP A 383 69.06 -36.82 -20.80
N GLY A 384 68.93 -36.78 -22.14
CA GLY A 384 69.99 -36.44 -23.07
C GLY A 384 71.01 -37.56 -23.29
N SER A 385 70.76 -38.78 -22.83
CA SER A 385 71.67 -39.93 -23.03
C SER A 385 71.73 -40.42 -24.48
N ASP A 386 70.78 -40.00 -25.31
CA ASP A 386 70.68 -40.42 -26.71
C ASP A 386 71.78 -39.84 -27.60
N ASP A 387 72.50 -38.80 -27.15
CA ASP A 387 73.73 -38.32 -27.80
C ASP A 387 74.97 -38.67 -26.96
N VAL A 388 75.62 -39.76 -27.33
CA VAL A 388 76.90 -40.20 -26.72
C VAL A 388 78.14 -39.56 -27.39
N GLY A 389 77.97 -38.40 -28.05
CA GLY A 389 79.03 -37.62 -28.68
C GLY A 389 79.13 -37.78 -30.20
N CYS A 390 78.14 -38.42 -30.82
CA CYS A 390 78.10 -38.74 -32.25
C CYS A 390 76.80 -38.29 -32.94
N GLY A 391 75.95 -37.54 -32.22
CA GLY A 391 74.61 -37.21 -32.65
C GLY A 391 73.58 -38.17 -32.06
N CYS A 392 72.35 -37.69 -32.01
CA CYS A 392 71.23 -38.40 -31.39
C CYS A 392 70.95 -39.75 -32.04
N PHE A 393 70.84 -40.78 -31.22
CA PHE A 393 70.58 -42.18 -31.59
C PHE A 393 71.66 -42.83 -32.47
N GLU A 394 72.84 -42.20 -32.57
CA GLU A 394 73.99 -42.75 -33.28
C GLU A 394 74.87 -43.59 -32.34
N ALA A 395 75.54 -44.58 -32.91
CA ALA A 395 76.52 -45.35 -32.15
C ALA A 395 77.68 -44.45 -31.72
N GLY A 396 78.03 -44.50 -30.44
CA GLY A 396 79.14 -43.72 -29.89
C GLY A 396 80.49 -44.05 -30.53
N PRO A 397 81.53 -43.27 -30.19
CA PRO A 397 82.90 -43.53 -30.62
C PRO A 397 83.31 -44.97 -30.28
N SER A 398 83.78 -45.73 -31.27
CA SER A 398 84.18 -47.13 -31.10
C SER A 398 85.35 -47.50 -32.02
N GLY A 399 85.77 -48.77 -32.00
CA GLY A 399 86.92 -49.25 -32.76
C GLY A 399 88.26 -48.83 -32.15
N CYS A 400 89.36 -49.11 -32.85
CA CYS A 400 90.70 -48.67 -32.46
C CYS A 400 91.03 -47.23 -32.89
N ASP A 401 90.10 -46.54 -33.56
CA ASP A 401 90.22 -45.17 -34.08
C ASP A 401 89.27 -44.16 -33.42
N ASP A 402 88.45 -44.59 -32.46
CA ASP A 402 87.47 -43.76 -31.72
C ASP A 402 86.55 -42.93 -32.65
N THR A 403 86.23 -43.44 -33.83
CA THR A 403 85.25 -42.82 -34.73
C THR A 403 83.85 -43.37 -34.42
N CYS A 404 82.81 -42.55 -34.54
CA CYS A 404 81.42 -42.92 -34.36
C CYS A 404 81.05 -44.19 -35.15
N GLY A 405 80.62 -45.25 -34.46
CA GLY A 405 80.19 -46.51 -35.07
C GLY A 405 81.30 -47.34 -35.74
N SER A 406 82.57 -47.03 -35.51
CA SER A 406 83.68 -47.78 -36.13
C SER A 406 83.80 -49.21 -35.57
N THR A 407 84.09 -50.15 -36.46
CA THR A 407 84.34 -51.57 -36.14
C THR A 407 85.80 -51.95 -36.36
N LEU A 408 86.67 -50.97 -36.62
CA LEU A 408 88.10 -51.21 -36.86
C LEU A 408 88.76 -51.81 -35.62
N ALA A 409 89.62 -52.80 -35.84
CA ALA A 409 90.40 -53.47 -34.80
C ALA A 409 91.89 -53.42 -35.11
N THR A 410 92.70 -53.47 -34.06
CA THR A 410 94.16 -53.53 -34.18
C THR A 410 94.59 -54.91 -34.69
N ASP A 411 95.42 -54.95 -35.72
CA ASP A 411 95.99 -56.18 -36.24
C ASP A 411 97.10 -56.74 -35.33
N SER A 412 97.62 -57.93 -35.66
CA SER A 412 98.67 -58.59 -34.88
C SER A 412 100.02 -57.87 -34.91
N CYS A 413 100.25 -56.93 -35.83
CA CYS A 413 101.44 -56.08 -35.84
C CYS A 413 101.19 -54.75 -35.07
N GLY A 414 100.01 -54.55 -34.47
CA GLY A 414 99.69 -53.39 -33.63
C GLY A 414 99.10 -52.19 -34.39
N VAL A 415 98.67 -52.36 -35.64
CA VAL A 415 98.15 -51.28 -36.49
C VAL A 415 96.62 -51.34 -36.57
N CYS A 416 95.93 -50.23 -36.31
CA CYS A 416 94.48 -50.13 -36.46
C CYS A 416 94.07 -50.32 -37.94
N GLY A 417 93.29 -51.36 -38.23
CA GLY A 417 92.88 -51.71 -39.61
C GLY A 417 93.99 -52.28 -40.51
N GLY A 418 95.11 -52.75 -39.92
CA GLY A 418 96.22 -53.31 -40.68
C GLY A 418 95.98 -54.73 -41.23
N ASP A 419 96.80 -55.15 -42.20
CA ASP A 419 96.71 -56.46 -42.89
C ASP A 419 97.74 -57.49 -42.39
N GLY A 420 98.52 -57.18 -41.36
CA GLY A 420 99.51 -58.08 -40.76
C GLY A 420 100.80 -58.31 -41.55
N THR A 421 101.03 -57.61 -42.67
CA THR A 421 102.21 -57.86 -43.54
C THR A 421 103.47 -57.08 -43.16
N SER A 422 103.34 -56.07 -42.30
CA SER A 422 104.43 -55.17 -41.93
C SER A 422 105.52 -55.81 -41.05
N CYS A 423 105.35 -57.07 -40.62
CA CYS A 423 106.23 -57.73 -39.64
C CYS A 423 106.90 -59.08 -40.07
N VAL A 424 107.18 -59.34 -41.37
CA VAL A 424 107.80 -60.61 -41.89
C VAL A 424 109.21 -60.44 -42.52
N ILE A 425 110.17 -61.37 -42.28
CA ILE A 425 111.62 -61.32 -42.71
C ILE A 425 112.01 -62.52 -43.63
N ASN A 426 112.90 -62.36 -44.64
CA ASN A 426 113.32 -63.44 -45.59
C ASN A 426 114.84 -63.41 -45.99
N VAL A 427 115.47 -64.59 -46.20
CA VAL A 427 116.92 -64.81 -46.50
C VAL A 427 117.10 -65.96 -47.52
N ASP A 428 117.88 -65.75 -48.61
CA ASP A 428 118.07 -66.71 -49.72
C ASP A 428 119.53 -66.84 -50.23
N PHE A 429 119.96 -68.03 -50.67
CA PHE A 429 121.36 -68.38 -51.05
C PHE A 429 121.45 -69.37 -52.23
N SER A 430 122.28 -69.09 -53.26
CA SER A 430 122.43 -69.96 -54.46
C SER A 430 123.81 -69.89 -55.16
N LEU A 431 124.10 -70.87 -56.04
CA LEU A 431 125.35 -71.00 -56.83
C LEU A 431 125.04 -71.01 -58.35
N GLY A 432 125.88 -70.38 -59.19
CA GLY A 432 125.70 -70.31 -60.65
C GLY A 432 127.01 -70.43 -61.47
N ASP A 433 126.89 -70.79 -62.75
CA ASP A 433 128.03 -70.96 -63.69
C ASP A 433 128.43 -69.62 -64.34
N ALA A 434 129.74 -69.33 -64.39
CA ALA A 434 130.30 -68.12 -64.99
C ALA A 434 130.90 -68.42 -66.37
N ALA A 435 130.64 -67.54 -67.35
CA ALA A 435 130.91 -67.77 -68.79
C ALA A 435 132.36 -68.13 -69.18
N ASN A 436 133.33 -67.98 -68.29
CA ASN A 436 134.74 -68.31 -68.50
C ASN A 436 135.17 -69.61 -67.76
N GLY A 437 134.22 -70.43 -67.33
CA GLY A 437 134.47 -71.67 -66.59
C GLY A 437 134.70 -71.48 -65.08
N GLY A 438 134.17 -70.40 -64.49
CA GLY A 438 134.18 -70.14 -63.04
C GLY A 438 132.82 -70.42 -62.38
N VAL A 439 132.73 -70.42 -61.05
CA VAL A 439 131.45 -70.53 -60.30
C VAL A 439 131.23 -69.27 -59.46
N ASP A 440 130.07 -68.64 -59.62
CA ASP A 440 129.62 -67.48 -58.85
C ASP A 440 128.74 -67.89 -57.66
N VAL A 441 128.81 -67.10 -56.57
CA VAL A 441 128.03 -67.30 -55.34
C VAL A 441 127.11 -66.10 -55.13
N PHE A 442 125.80 -66.33 -55.03
CA PHE A 442 124.77 -65.29 -54.82
C PHE A 442 124.10 -65.42 -53.45
N MET A 443 123.91 -64.30 -52.74
CA MET A 443 123.16 -64.23 -51.48
C MET A 443 122.26 -62.97 -51.47
N PHE A 444 120.97 -63.13 -51.15
CA PHE A 444 119.99 -62.05 -51.05
C PHE A 444 119.30 -62.06 -49.67
N ASN A 445 119.30 -60.92 -48.99
CA ASN A 445 118.66 -60.76 -47.67
C ASN A 445 117.83 -59.47 -47.65
N THR A 446 116.61 -59.50 -47.09
CA THR A 446 115.82 -58.26 -46.87
C THR A 446 116.25 -57.50 -45.61
N HIS A 447 117.13 -58.09 -44.81
CA HIS A 447 117.70 -57.52 -43.58
C HIS A 447 119.20 -57.86 -43.47
N PRO A 448 120.00 -57.07 -42.73
CA PRO A 448 121.44 -57.34 -42.56
C PRO A 448 121.72 -58.70 -41.90
N VAL A 449 122.66 -59.47 -42.45
CA VAL A 449 123.16 -60.72 -41.86
C VAL A 449 124.56 -60.50 -41.26
N THR A 450 124.84 -61.10 -40.11
CA THR A 450 126.08 -60.88 -39.34
C THR A 450 127.28 -61.70 -39.82
N GLY A 451 127.07 -62.70 -40.68
CA GLY A 451 128.15 -63.48 -41.31
C GLY A 451 127.61 -64.68 -42.09
N PHE A 452 128.41 -65.23 -43.00
CA PHE A 452 128.10 -66.48 -43.72
C PHE A 452 129.38 -67.29 -43.99
N GLN A 453 129.25 -68.62 -44.12
CA GLN A 453 130.33 -69.55 -44.45
C GLN A 453 129.77 -70.64 -45.38
N PHE A 454 130.51 -71.03 -46.41
CA PHE A 454 130.19 -72.20 -47.25
C PHE A 454 131.45 -72.99 -47.56
N SER A 455 131.29 -74.28 -47.85
CA SER A 455 132.37 -75.21 -48.23
C SER A 455 132.07 -75.85 -49.57
N VAL A 456 133.05 -75.90 -50.46
CA VAL A 456 132.93 -76.62 -51.74
C VAL A 456 133.96 -77.75 -51.77
N SER A 457 133.51 -78.96 -52.09
CA SER A 457 134.36 -80.16 -52.18
C SER A 457 134.15 -80.89 -53.50
N GLY A 458 135.19 -81.51 -54.04
CA GLY A 458 135.09 -82.37 -55.24
C GLY A 458 135.19 -81.66 -56.60
N MET A 459 135.55 -80.36 -56.63
CA MET A 459 135.84 -79.67 -57.89
C MET A 459 137.27 -79.94 -58.36
N ASN A 460 137.40 -80.34 -59.63
CA ASN A 460 138.69 -80.41 -60.33
C ASN A 460 138.98 -79.06 -61.00
N LEU A 461 140.09 -78.43 -60.65
CA LEU A 461 140.53 -77.17 -61.24
C LEU A 461 141.54 -77.47 -62.36
N SER A 462 141.18 -77.19 -63.62
CA SER A 462 142.14 -77.18 -64.74
C SER A 462 142.73 -75.78 -64.88
N ALA A 463 144.06 -75.68 -64.82
CA ALA A 463 144.79 -74.42 -65.01
C ALA A 463 144.80 -73.97 -66.47
#